data_AF-A0A7S3JJD5-F1
#
_entry.id   AF-A0A7S3JJD5-F1
#
_cell.length_a   1.000
_cell.length_b   1.000
_cell.length_c   1.000
_cell.angle_alpha   90.00
_cell.angle_beta   90.00
_cell.angle_gamma   90.00
#
_symmetry.space_group_name_H-M   'P 1'
#
loop_
_entity.id
_entity.type
_entity.pdbx_description
1 polymer ?
#
loop_
_entity_poly.entity_id
_entity_poly.type
_entity_poly.pdbx_seq_one_letter_code
_entity_poly.pdbx_strand_id
1 'polypeptide(L)'
;MNNDTFPADLILLKSSGGLNAFIQTSSLDGEKNLKKRSIPNNFEELLSNPDEKDFHLIGKVVSEHPTIDLYSFRGKLVAGGNQYRLDVKQLLLKGSALKNTEWVLGVVIYTGKDTKLMMNSQKSRVKRSHVEKALNTIIFLILCAQIVLCGILVLITGVHDVLDTTNQDSYLGNGNSDETLYYTYFSYFLLLNTMIPISLVITLEIAKVFQSVFVMWDSTMFSLEDNAGCNVSSTTINEEFGQVKYIFSDKTGTLTQNIMEFRALCVEEEVYGSIDEHLQRKASRLESVSEVEYTFKSHRLDRLLDDEDCDEGDPLRIASLSGREELLLENNRAKLLEVLKLLALC
;
A
#
# COMPACT_ATOMS: atom_id res chain seq x y z
N MET A 1 15.11 -7.58 15.78
CA MET A 1 14.07 -7.20 14.81
C MET A 1 14.69 -6.24 13.80
N ASN A 2 15.75 -6.67 13.11
CA ASN A 2 16.37 -5.82 12.08
C ASN A 2 15.59 -6.07 10.78
N ASN A 3 15.13 -5.01 10.11
CA ASN A 3 14.20 -5.04 8.97
C ASN A 3 12.74 -5.44 9.25
N ASP A 4 12.35 -5.70 10.49
CA ASP A 4 10.95 -5.98 10.81
C ASP A 4 10.13 -4.68 10.89
N THR A 5 8.85 -4.78 10.56
CA THR A 5 7.90 -3.68 10.70
C THR A 5 7.30 -3.63 12.10
N PHE A 6 7.09 -2.43 12.63
CA PHE A 6 6.47 -2.30 13.95
C PHE A 6 4.98 -2.68 13.91
N PRO A 7 4.48 -3.48 14.87
CA PRO A 7 3.08 -3.91 14.90
C PRO A 7 2.13 -2.83 15.44
N ALA A 8 2.64 -1.84 16.17
CA ALA A 8 1.90 -0.79 16.86
C ALA A 8 2.72 0.50 16.95
N ASP A 9 2.12 1.59 17.42
CA ASP A 9 2.84 2.85 17.65
C ASP A 9 3.53 2.79 19.03
N LEU A 10 4.85 2.99 19.07
CA LEU A 10 5.69 2.84 20.25
C LEU A 10 6.47 4.12 20.57
N ILE A 11 6.77 4.37 21.84
CA ILE A 11 7.83 5.30 22.25
C ILE A 11 9.15 4.56 22.37
N LEU A 12 10.18 5.05 21.70
CA LEU A 12 11.55 4.59 21.86
C LEU A 12 12.07 4.91 23.26
N LEU A 13 12.46 3.89 24.01
CA LEU A 13 13.11 4.02 25.33
C LEU A 13 14.59 3.64 25.30
N LYS A 14 14.95 2.62 24.52
CA LYS A 14 16.33 2.11 24.40
C LYS A 14 16.57 1.57 22.99
N SER A 15 17.80 1.64 22.51
CA SER A 15 18.20 1.08 21.21
C SER A 15 19.59 0.45 21.29
N SER A 16 19.85 -0.54 20.44
CA SER A 16 21.19 -1.09 20.21
C SER A 16 22.18 -0.04 19.66
N GLY A 17 21.67 1.00 18.99
CA GLY A 17 22.46 2.12 18.45
C GLY A 17 22.81 3.19 19.50
N GLY A 18 22.69 2.86 20.79
CA GLY A 18 22.79 3.80 21.89
C GLY A 18 21.54 4.66 22.01
N LEU A 19 21.68 5.96 21.70
CA LEU A 19 20.64 6.96 21.94
C LEU A 19 19.61 7.08 20.81
N ASN A 20 19.95 6.53 19.64
CA ASN A 20 19.19 6.75 18.42
C ASN A 20 18.86 5.43 17.74
N ALA A 21 17.68 5.40 17.12
CA ALA A 21 17.25 4.37 16.19
C ALA A 21 16.95 5.00 14.83
N PHE A 22 17.10 4.23 13.76
CA PHE A 22 16.75 4.68 12.42
C PHE A 22 15.56 3.87 11.93
N ILE A 23 14.53 4.59 11.46
CA ILE A 23 13.35 3.96 10.88
C ILE A 23 13.16 4.39 9.44
N GLN A 24 12.62 3.49 8.63
CA GLN A 24 12.19 3.77 7.27
C GLN A 24 10.66 3.83 7.23
N THR A 25 10.10 4.91 6.67
CA THR A 25 8.64 5.15 6.58
C THR A 25 8.09 4.97 5.17
N SER A 26 8.80 4.25 4.30
CA SER A 26 8.42 4.04 2.91
C SER A 26 6.99 3.51 2.73
N SER A 27 6.48 2.69 3.66
CA SER A 27 5.12 2.17 3.63
C SER A 27 4.04 3.16 4.09
N LEU A 28 4.40 4.31 4.67
CA LEU A 28 3.48 5.32 5.20
C LEU A 28 3.41 6.57 4.32
N ASP A 29 4.56 7.14 3.97
CA ASP A 29 4.66 8.41 3.23
C ASP A 29 5.49 8.30 1.93
N GLY A 30 5.92 7.09 1.56
CA GLY A 30 6.74 6.87 0.37
C GLY A 30 8.19 7.37 0.51
N GLU A 31 8.56 7.97 1.64
CA GLU A 31 9.92 8.46 1.87
C GLU A 31 10.87 7.29 2.18
N LYS A 32 11.99 7.24 1.46
CA LYS A 32 13.03 6.21 1.65
C LYS A 32 14.09 6.59 2.65
N ASN A 33 14.23 7.89 2.93
CA ASN A 33 15.26 8.40 3.82
C ASN A 33 15.05 7.85 5.22
N LEU A 34 16.16 7.43 5.84
CA LEU A 34 16.14 6.97 7.22
C LEU A 34 15.84 8.13 8.15
N LYS A 35 14.75 8.02 8.89
CA LYS A 35 14.36 9.00 9.90
C LYS A 35 15.01 8.62 11.21
N LYS A 36 15.86 9.51 11.71
CA LYS A 36 16.47 9.38 13.03
C LYS A 36 15.41 9.59 14.12
N ARG A 37 15.29 8.62 15.02
CA ARG A 37 14.47 8.66 16.23
C ARG A 37 15.39 8.60 17.44
N SER A 38 15.14 9.41 18.45
CA SER A 38 15.98 9.49 19.64
C SER A 38 15.18 9.11 20.88
N ILE A 39 15.86 8.63 21.92
CA ILE A 39 15.25 8.48 23.24
C ILE A 39 14.89 9.86 23.83
N PRO A 40 14.06 9.93 24.89
CA PRO A 40 13.77 11.19 25.55
C PRO A 40 15.03 11.82 26.15
N ASN A 41 15.16 13.15 26.05
CA ASN A 41 16.32 13.87 26.60
C ASN A 41 16.49 13.60 28.10
N ASN A 42 17.72 13.44 28.58
CA ASN A 42 18.06 13.16 29.98
C ASN A 42 17.50 11.82 30.52
N PHE A 43 17.00 10.94 29.63
CA PHE A 43 16.54 9.60 30.02
C PHE A 43 17.72 8.61 30.16
N GLU A 44 18.89 8.96 29.60
CA GLU A 44 20.15 8.22 29.68
C GLU A 44 20.59 7.93 31.12
N GLU A 45 20.36 8.89 32.02
CA GLU A 45 20.73 8.78 33.44
C GLU A 45 19.98 7.65 34.15
N LEU A 46 18.80 7.28 33.65
CA LEU A 46 17.95 6.20 34.17
C LEU A 46 18.26 4.84 33.52
N LEU A 47 19.05 4.82 32.45
CA LEU A 47 19.41 3.63 31.70
C LEU A 47 20.74 3.09 32.23
N SER A 48 20.68 2.16 33.20
CA SER A 48 21.84 1.32 33.54
C SER A 48 22.21 0.43 32.34
N ASN A 49 23.53 0.36 32.05
CA ASN A 49 24.19 -0.32 30.93
C ASN A 49 23.44 -0.34 29.58
N PRO A 50 23.94 0.33 28.52
CA PRO A 50 23.25 0.41 27.22
C PRO A 50 23.02 -0.94 26.52
N ASP A 51 23.77 -1.98 26.87
CA ASP A 51 23.70 -3.30 26.22
C ASP A 51 22.77 -4.31 26.91
N GLU A 52 22.29 -4.02 28.13
CA GLU A 52 21.45 -4.95 28.87
C GLU A 52 19.99 -4.88 28.37
N LYS A 53 19.41 -6.03 28.00
CA LYS A 53 18.03 -6.12 27.52
C LYS A 53 17.01 -6.10 28.66
N ASP A 54 17.43 -6.49 29.85
CA ASP A 54 16.59 -6.54 31.04
C ASP A 54 16.58 -5.16 31.70
N PHE A 55 15.41 -4.54 31.72
CA PHE A 55 15.23 -3.20 32.24
C PHE A 55 13.90 -3.10 32.97
N HIS A 56 13.96 -2.79 34.26
CA HIS A 56 12.78 -2.54 35.08
C HIS A 56 12.56 -1.03 35.22
N LEU A 57 11.58 -0.52 34.48
CA LEU A 57 11.13 0.87 34.58
C LEU A 57 9.73 0.92 35.16
N ILE A 58 9.57 1.69 36.24
CA ILE A 58 8.26 2.06 36.75
C ILE A 58 8.01 3.52 36.37
N GLY A 59 6.98 3.74 35.57
CA GLY A 59 6.62 5.07 35.10
C GLY A 59 5.23 5.12 34.51
N LYS A 60 4.78 6.35 34.22
CA LYS A 60 3.48 6.64 33.60
C LYS A 60 3.69 7.44 32.32
N VAL A 61 3.18 6.93 31.22
CA VAL A 61 3.10 7.66 29.95
C VAL A 61 1.72 8.33 29.86
N VAL A 62 1.70 9.60 29.50
CA VAL A 62 0.48 10.36 29.18
C VAL A 62 0.66 10.92 27.77
N SER A 63 -0.10 10.40 26.82
CA SER A 63 -0.14 10.90 25.44
C SER A 63 -1.38 11.77 25.21
N GLU A 64 -1.37 12.53 24.12
CA GLU A 64 -2.60 13.08 23.54
C GLU A 64 -3.52 11.95 23.04
N HIS A 65 -4.73 12.31 22.60
CA HIS A 65 -5.61 11.35 21.93
C HIS A 65 -5.04 10.98 20.54
N PRO A 66 -5.36 9.79 20.01
CA PRO A 66 -4.96 9.40 18.66
C PRO A 66 -5.36 10.45 17.62
N THR A 67 -4.40 10.86 16.78
CA THR A 67 -4.58 11.86 15.72
C THR A 67 -4.10 11.32 14.37
N ILE A 68 -4.74 11.77 13.29
CA ILE A 68 -4.44 11.36 11.91
C ILE A 68 -3.08 11.90 11.45
N ASP A 69 -2.63 13.04 11.99
CA ASP A 69 -1.36 13.65 11.60
C ASP A 69 -0.16 12.76 11.99
N LEU A 70 0.59 12.28 10.98
CA LEU A 70 1.78 11.44 11.15
C LEU A 70 2.96 12.21 11.75
N TYR A 71 2.98 13.53 11.61
CA TYR A 71 4.11 14.39 11.97
C TYR A 71 3.88 15.22 13.24
N SER A 72 2.81 14.94 13.98
CA SER A 72 2.53 15.53 15.29
C SER A 72 2.30 14.46 16.34
N PHE A 73 2.97 14.61 17.47
CA PHE A 73 2.79 13.77 18.64
C PHE A 73 3.16 14.58 19.88
N ARG A 74 2.26 14.62 20.86
CA ARG A 74 2.52 15.25 22.16
C ARG A 74 2.26 14.27 23.28
N GLY A 75 3.25 14.08 24.13
CA GLY A 75 3.11 13.30 25.34
C GLY A 75 4.11 13.69 26.42
N LYS A 76 3.97 13.05 27.58
CA LYS A 76 4.92 13.11 28.68
C LYS A 76 5.11 11.73 29.28
N LEU A 77 6.36 11.40 29.63
CA LEU A 77 6.73 10.23 30.41
C LEU A 77 7.13 10.72 31.80
N VAL A 78 6.53 10.14 32.84
CA VAL A 78 6.90 10.39 34.24
C VAL A 78 7.55 9.13 34.78
N ALA A 79 8.85 9.17 35.04
CA ALA A 79 9.64 8.03 35.51
C ALA A 79 10.77 8.50 36.42
N GLY A 80 11.10 7.73 37.46
CA GLY A 80 12.19 8.07 38.40
C GLY A 80 12.03 9.43 39.10
N GLY A 81 10.79 9.91 39.27
CA GLY A 81 10.51 11.24 39.87
C GLY A 81 10.66 12.42 38.90
N ASN A 82 11.14 12.20 37.67
CA ASN A 82 11.33 13.23 36.65
C ASN A 82 10.25 13.16 35.56
N GLN A 83 10.03 14.28 34.89
CA GLN A 83 9.11 14.38 33.75
C GLN A 83 9.89 14.64 32.45
N TYR A 84 9.66 13.76 31.48
CA TYR A 84 10.27 13.80 30.15
C TYR A 84 9.22 14.16 29.11
N ARG A 85 9.51 15.16 28.27
CA ARG A 85 8.64 15.54 27.16
C ARG A 85 8.82 14.56 26.00
N LEU A 86 7.72 14.03 25.49
CA LEU A 86 7.69 13.17 24.32
C LEU A 86 7.17 13.94 23.12
N ASP A 87 7.85 13.79 22.00
CA ASP A 87 7.53 14.39 20.71
C ASP A 87 7.60 13.30 19.63
N VAL A 88 7.38 13.69 18.38
CA VAL A 88 7.42 12.81 17.21
C VAL A 88 8.79 12.15 17.04
N LYS A 89 9.86 12.80 17.51
CA LYS A 89 11.24 12.28 17.45
C LYS A 89 11.40 10.97 18.25
N GLN A 90 10.58 10.74 19.25
CA GLN A 90 10.58 9.54 20.08
C GLN A 90 9.57 8.48 19.61
N LEU A 91 8.69 8.82 18.65
CA LEU A 91 7.62 7.94 18.18
C LEU A 91 8.08 7.02 17.05
N LEU A 92 7.85 5.73 17.22
CA LEU A 92 7.99 4.67 16.22
C LEU A 92 6.59 4.31 15.73
N LEU A 93 6.33 4.45 14.43
CA LEU A 93 5.00 4.26 13.86
C LEU A 93 4.79 2.81 13.44
N LYS A 94 3.56 2.30 13.58
CA LYS A 94 3.14 1.03 12.99
C LYS A 94 3.43 1.02 11.48
N GLY A 95 4.00 -0.07 10.98
CA GLY A 95 4.34 -0.24 9.57
C GLY A 95 5.64 0.44 9.12
N SER A 96 6.30 1.22 9.99
CA SER A 96 7.68 1.63 9.73
C SER A 96 8.64 0.48 10.01
N ALA A 97 9.71 0.38 9.24
CA ALA A 97 10.71 -0.68 9.36
C ALA A 97 11.93 -0.19 10.12
N LEU A 98 12.45 -1.00 11.05
CA LEU A 98 13.70 -0.70 11.75
C LEU A 98 14.89 -0.94 10.83
N LYS A 99 15.81 0.03 10.74
CA LYS A 99 17.02 -0.03 9.91
C LYS A 99 18.24 0.39 10.72
N ASN A 100 19.42 -0.11 10.33
CA ASN A 100 20.72 0.21 10.93
C ASN A 100 20.78 0.07 12.47
N THR A 101 19.86 -0.72 13.05
CA THR A 101 19.77 -0.99 14.48
C THR A 101 19.18 -2.39 14.66
N GLU A 102 19.78 -3.20 15.53
CA GLU A 102 19.41 -4.62 15.67
C GLU A 102 18.13 -4.80 16.47
N TRP A 103 17.98 -3.98 17.51
CA TRP A 103 16.86 -4.02 18.42
C TRP A 103 16.55 -2.64 19.01
N VAL A 104 15.29 -2.46 19.38
CA VAL A 104 14.79 -1.32 20.13
C VAL A 104 13.87 -1.82 21.23
N LEU A 105 13.88 -1.14 22.38
CA LEU A 105 12.90 -1.32 23.43
C LEU A 105 12.03 -0.06 23.47
N GLY A 106 10.73 -0.28 23.53
CA GLY A 106 9.77 0.81 23.56
C GLY A 106 8.47 0.41 24.23
N VAL A 107 7.71 1.42 24.61
CA VAL A 107 6.38 1.25 25.22
C VAL A 107 5.32 1.53 24.17
N VAL A 108 4.39 0.59 24.00
CA VAL A 108 3.26 0.73 23.10
C VAL A 108 2.32 1.83 23.61
N ILE A 109 1.98 2.80 22.77
CA ILE A 109 1.04 3.88 23.10
C ILE A 109 -0.32 3.63 22.45
N TYR A 110 -0.33 3.36 21.14
CA TYR A 110 -1.56 3.16 20.38
C TYR A 110 -1.57 1.76 19.79
N THR A 111 -2.75 1.13 19.81
CA THR A 111 -2.95 -0.24 19.33
C THR A 111 -4.14 -0.32 18.40
N GLY A 112 -4.13 -1.31 17.50
CA GLY A 112 -5.25 -1.56 16.60
C GLY A 112 -5.64 -0.33 15.78
N LYS A 113 -6.91 0.09 15.88
CA LYS A 113 -7.50 1.20 15.13
C LYS A 113 -7.00 2.58 15.56
N ASP A 114 -6.44 2.67 16.76
CA ASP A 114 -5.94 3.93 17.32
C ASP A 114 -4.53 4.27 16.83
N THR A 115 -3.85 3.32 16.15
CA THR A 115 -2.56 3.62 15.52
C THR A 115 -2.73 4.62 14.39
N LYS A 116 -1.78 5.55 14.25
CA LYS A 116 -1.87 6.64 13.26
C LYS A 116 -1.98 6.11 11.81
N LEU A 117 -1.32 4.98 11.52
CA LEU A 117 -1.46 4.29 10.23
C LEU A 117 -2.91 3.84 9.98
N MET A 118 -3.54 3.20 10.97
CA MET A 118 -4.92 2.71 10.82
C MET A 118 -5.94 3.84 10.77
N MET A 119 -5.67 4.98 11.42
CA MET A 119 -6.50 6.17 11.31
C MET A 119 -6.42 6.81 9.92
N ASN A 120 -5.27 6.71 9.23
CA ASN A 120 -5.13 7.13 7.83
C ASN A 120 -5.65 6.08 6.84
N SER A 121 -5.82 4.83 7.27
CA SER A 121 -6.36 3.77 6.43
C SER A 121 -7.85 4.00 6.16
N GLN A 122 -8.24 4.04 4.89
CA GLN A 122 -9.66 4.05 4.54
C GLN A 122 -10.30 2.70 4.87
N LYS A 123 -11.44 2.74 5.57
CA LYS A 123 -12.25 1.55 5.82
C LYS A 123 -12.58 0.86 4.50
N SER A 124 -12.28 -0.44 4.41
CA SER A 124 -12.60 -1.25 3.23
C SER A 124 -14.09 -1.12 2.91
N ARG A 125 -14.38 -0.65 1.69
CA ARG A 125 -15.75 -0.56 1.15
C ARG A 125 -15.94 -1.71 0.18
N VAL A 126 -17.12 -2.33 0.23
CA VAL A 126 -17.49 -3.35 -0.77
C VAL A 126 -17.56 -2.68 -2.14
N LYS A 127 -16.72 -3.14 -3.06
CA LYS A 127 -16.69 -2.63 -4.43
C LYS A 127 -17.83 -3.28 -5.21
N ARG A 128 -18.65 -2.45 -5.85
CA ARG A 128 -19.75 -2.88 -6.74
C ARG A 128 -19.55 -2.28 -8.11
N SER A 129 -19.67 -3.13 -9.12
CA SER A 129 -19.53 -2.75 -10.53
C SER A 129 -20.71 -1.90 -11.01
N HIS A 130 -20.47 -1.05 -12.01
CA HIS A 130 -21.49 -0.32 -12.74
C HIS A 130 -22.46 -1.27 -13.46
N VAL A 131 -21.98 -2.40 -13.98
CA VAL A 131 -22.82 -3.41 -14.63
C VAL A 131 -23.78 -4.04 -13.61
N GLU A 132 -23.31 -4.32 -12.39
CA GLU A 132 -24.14 -4.84 -11.30
C GLU A 132 -25.26 -3.86 -10.92
N LYS A 133 -24.94 -2.57 -10.81
CA LYS A 133 -25.94 -1.52 -10.53
C LYS A 133 -26.96 -1.39 -11.66
N ALA A 134 -26.51 -1.45 -12.91
CA ALA A 134 -27.39 -1.41 -14.08
C ALA A 134 -28.32 -2.62 -14.12
N LEU A 135 -27.80 -3.82 -13.87
CA LEU A 135 -28.57 -5.06 -13.80
C LEU A 135 -29.66 -4.96 -12.73
N ASN A 136 -29.31 -4.53 -11.51
CA ASN A 136 -30.28 -4.36 -10.43
C ASN A 136 -31.39 -3.35 -10.80
N THR A 137 -31.03 -2.28 -11.52
CA THR A 137 -31.99 -1.29 -12.02
C THR A 137 -32.94 -1.92 -13.06
N ILE A 138 -32.42 -2.73 -13.97
CA ILE A 138 -33.22 -3.43 -14.98
C ILE A 138 -34.16 -4.46 -14.33
N ILE A 139 -33.67 -5.25 -13.35
CA ILE A 139 -34.52 -6.20 -12.59
C ILE A 139 -35.68 -5.45 -11.93
N PHE A 140 -35.39 -4.31 -11.30
CA PHE A 140 -36.43 -3.49 -10.67
C PHE A 140 -37.47 -3.00 -11.71
N LEU A 141 -37.04 -2.53 -12.88
CA LEU A 141 -37.94 -2.13 -13.95
C LEU A 141 -38.80 -3.28 -14.48
N ILE A 142 -38.21 -4.47 -14.65
CA ILE A 142 -38.92 -5.68 -15.06
C ILE A 142 -39.97 -6.06 -14.01
N LEU A 143 -39.64 -6.01 -12.72
CA LEU A 143 -40.57 -6.30 -11.64
C LEU A 143 -41.75 -5.32 -11.63
N CYS A 144 -41.48 -4.02 -11.81
CA CYS A 144 -42.53 -3.01 -11.95
C CYS A 144 -43.43 -3.29 -13.16
N ALA A 145 -42.83 -3.63 -14.31
CA ALA A 145 -43.57 -3.98 -15.51
C ALA A 145 -44.43 -5.24 -15.32
N GLN A 146 -43.92 -6.24 -14.62
CA GLN A 146 -44.65 -7.48 -14.29
C GLN A 146 -45.87 -7.19 -13.41
N ILE A 147 -45.73 -6.35 -12.38
CA ILE A 147 -46.86 -5.96 -11.51
C ILE A 147 -47.95 -5.25 -12.33
N VAL A 148 -47.57 -4.31 -13.18
CA VAL A 148 -48.51 -3.58 -14.05
C VAL A 148 -49.20 -4.53 -15.03
N LEU A 149 -48.45 -5.43 -15.67
CA LEU A 149 -49.00 -6.40 -16.61
C LEU A 149 -49.99 -7.36 -15.93
N CYS A 150 -49.67 -7.86 -14.72
CA CYS A 150 -50.59 -8.69 -13.93
C CYS A 150 -51.87 -7.92 -13.61
N GLY A 151 -51.77 -6.64 -13.23
CA GLY A 151 -52.93 -5.79 -12.99
C GLY A 151 -53.81 -5.63 -14.23
N ILE A 152 -53.22 -5.39 -15.40
CA ILE A 152 -53.95 -5.28 -16.68
C ILE A 152 -54.64 -6.60 -17.02
N LEU A 153 -53.97 -7.74 -16.89
CA LEU A 153 -54.54 -9.05 -17.17
C LEU A 153 -55.75 -9.35 -16.27
N VAL A 154 -55.65 -9.06 -14.97
CA VAL A 154 -56.79 -9.22 -14.04
C VAL A 154 -57.95 -8.31 -14.42
N LEU A 155 -57.70 -7.06 -14.81
CA LEU A 155 -58.75 -6.15 -15.26
C LEU A 155 -59.45 -6.68 -16.52
N ILE A 156 -58.69 -7.21 -17.49
CA ILE A 156 -59.27 -7.80 -18.71
C ILE A 156 -60.13 -9.00 -18.36
N THR A 157 -59.63 -9.92 -17.52
CA THR A 157 -60.38 -11.11 -17.10
C THR A 157 -61.63 -10.72 -16.30
N GLY A 158 -61.54 -9.75 -15.39
CA GLY A 158 -62.70 -9.26 -14.64
C GLY A 158 -63.75 -8.59 -15.53
N VAL A 159 -63.34 -7.81 -16.54
CA VAL A 159 -64.27 -7.22 -17.52
C VAL A 159 -64.91 -8.30 -18.38
N HIS A 160 -64.14 -9.31 -18.81
CA HIS A 160 -64.65 -10.42 -19.60
C HIS A 160 -65.70 -11.25 -18.83
N ASP A 161 -65.45 -11.55 -17.55
CA ASP A 161 -66.37 -12.28 -16.67
C ASP A 161 -67.71 -11.53 -16.49
N VAL A 162 -67.65 -10.20 -16.37
CA VAL A 162 -68.86 -9.35 -16.30
C VAL A 162 -69.61 -9.27 -17.64
N LEU A 163 -68.93 -9.37 -18.78
CA LEU A 163 -69.56 -9.34 -20.11
C LEU A 163 -70.14 -10.71 -20.53
N ASP A 164 -69.54 -11.81 -20.08
CA ASP A 164 -69.89 -13.17 -20.51
C ASP A 164 -70.93 -13.86 -19.59
N THR A 165 -71.73 -13.08 -18.86
CA THR A 165 -72.78 -13.57 -17.93
C THR A 165 -73.87 -14.43 -18.59
N THR A 166 -73.80 -14.66 -19.90
CA THR A 166 -74.80 -15.42 -20.67
C THR A 166 -74.45 -16.92 -20.78
N ASN A 167 -73.19 -17.32 -20.58
CA ASN A 167 -72.72 -18.71 -20.67
C ASN A 167 -72.04 -19.15 -19.37
N GLN A 168 -72.76 -19.06 -18.24
CA GLN A 168 -72.27 -19.73 -17.03
C GLN A 168 -72.35 -21.24 -17.23
N ASP A 169 -71.20 -21.80 -17.58
CA ASP A 169 -70.94 -23.23 -17.60
C ASP A 169 -71.33 -23.84 -16.24
N SER A 170 -72.48 -24.53 -16.21
CA SER A 170 -73.12 -25.11 -15.01
C SER A 170 -72.19 -26.03 -14.17
N TYR A 171 -71.05 -26.43 -14.72
CA TYR A 171 -70.03 -27.23 -14.06
C TYR A 171 -68.97 -26.42 -13.29
N LEU A 172 -68.86 -25.10 -13.48
CA LEU A 172 -67.99 -24.24 -12.66
C LEU A 172 -68.75 -23.74 -11.43
N GLY A 173 -68.27 -24.11 -10.24
CA GLY A 173 -68.88 -23.72 -8.97
C GLY A 173 -68.91 -22.20 -8.78
N ASN A 174 -70.01 -21.70 -8.21
CA ASN A 174 -70.24 -20.27 -7.97
C ASN A 174 -69.35 -19.78 -6.82
N GLY A 175 -68.14 -19.32 -7.13
CA GLY A 175 -67.19 -18.75 -6.17
C GLY A 175 -67.48 -17.28 -5.87
N ASN A 176 -67.06 -16.80 -4.69
CA ASN A 176 -67.11 -15.38 -4.35
C ASN A 176 -66.21 -14.58 -5.30
N SER A 177 -66.78 -13.60 -6.02
CA SER A 177 -66.09 -12.82 -7.06
C SER A 177 -64.87 -12.05 -6.56
N ASP A 178 -64.88 -11.58 -5.31
CA ASP A 178 -63.78 -10.78 -4.79
C ASP A 178 -62.56 -11.64 -4.44
N GLU A 179 -62.77 -12.84 -3.90
CA GLU A 179 -61.68 -13.77 -3.57
C GLU A 179 -61.03 -14.34 -4.83
N THR A 180 -61.81 -14.60 -5.88
CA THR A 180 -61.30 -15.14 -7.16
C THR A 180 -60.37 -14.17 -7.87
N LEU A 181 -60.58 -12.85 -7.76
CA LEU A 181 -59.71 -11.84 -8.37
C LEU A 181 -58.31 -11.81 -7.75
N TYR A 182 -58.19 -11.93 -6.42
CA TYR A 182 -56.89 -11.98 -5.74
C TYR A 182 -56.12 -13.26 -6.12
N TYR A 183 -56.79 -14.42 -6.14
CA TYR A 183 -56.15 -15.66 -6.57
C TYR A 183 -55.73 -15.59 -8.04
N THR A 184 -56.56 -15.01 -8.91
CA THR A 184 -56.25 -14.80 -10.34
C THR A 184 -55.03 -13.90 -10.53
N TYR A 185 -54.89 -12.83 -9.74
CA TYR A 185 -53.71 -11.96 -9.76
C TYR A 185 -52.43 -12.73 -9.43
N PHE A 186 -52.42 -13.48 -8.32
CA PHE A 186 -51.24 -14.24 -7.91
C PHE A 186 -50.93 -15.40 -8.87
N SER A 187 -51.94 -16.02 -9.47
CA SER A 187 -51.77 -17.00 -10.53
C SER A 187 -51.06 -16.42 -11.76
N TYR A 188 -51.47 -15.23 -12.24
CA TYR A 188 -50.77 -14.55 -13.33
C TYR A 188 -49.36 -14.12 -12.94
N PHE A 189 -49.16 -13.64 -11.70
CA PHE A 189 -47.84 -13.28 -11.20
C PHE A 189 -46.87 -14.48 -11.21
N LEU A 190 -47.34 -15.66 -10.77
CA LEU A 190 -46.57 -16.89 -10.79
C LEU A 190 -46.28 -17.35 -12.23
N LEU A 191 -47.28 -17.29 -13.11
CA LEU A 191 -47.13 -17.63 -14.52
C LEU A 191 -46.08 -16.77 -15.23
N LEU A 192 -46.02 -15.48 -14.88
CA LEU A 192 -45.06 -14.50 -15.44
C LEU A 192 -43.72 -14.44 -14.70
N ASN A 193 -43.47 -15.27 -13.68
CA ASN A 193 -42.21 -15.26 -12.92
C ASN A 193 -40.96 -15.52 -13.79
N THR A 194 -41.13 -16.16 -14.96
CA THR A 194 -40.06 -16.36 -15.95
C THR A 194 -39.54 -15.07 -16.58
N MET A 195 -40.26 -13.94 -16.43
CA MET A 195 -39.83 -12.62 -16.89
C MET A 195 -38.61 -12.11 -16.10
N ILE A 196 -38.46 -12.52 -14.83
CA ILE A 196 -37.28 -12.19 -14.02
C ILE A 196 -36.14 -13.15 -14.40
N PRO A 197 -35.05 -12.67 -15.03
CA PRO A 197 -34.03 -13.57 -15.57
C PRO A 197 -33.04 -13.97 -14.48
N ILE A 198 -33.45 -14.88 -13.59
CA ILE A 198 -32.60 -15.39 -12.49
C ILE A 198 -31.34 -16.07 -13.05
N SER A 199 -31.47 -16.77 -14.17
CA SER A 199 -30.35 -17.43 -14.86
C SER A 199 -29.30 -16.45 -15.38
N LEU A 200 -29.71 -15.25 -15.81
CA LEU A 200 -28.79 -14.22 -16.32
C LEU A 200 -27.85 -13.74 -15.20
N VAL A 201 -28.37 -13.54 -14.00
CA VAL A 201 -27.57 -13.10 -12.84
C VAL A 201 -26.50 -14.13 -12.51
N ILE A 202 -26.90 -15.40 -12.41
CA ILE A 202 -25.98 -16.50 -12.05
C ILE A 202 -24.93 -16.71 -13.14
N THR A 203 -25.33 -16.69 -14.41
CA THR A 203 -24.39 -16.85 -15.53
C THR A 203 -23.36 -15.73 -15.60
N LEU A 204 -23.76 -14.49 -15.28
CA LEU A 204 -22.83 -13.35 -15.21
C LEU A 204 -21.82 -13.50 -14.06
N GLU A 205 -22.27 -13.93 -12.88
CA GLU A 205 -21.36 -14.21 -11.76
C GLU A 205 -20.37 -15.35 -12.07
N ILE A 206 -20.83 -16.42 -12.71
CA ILE A 206 -19.96 -17.50 -13.18
C ILE A 206 -18.95 -16.97 -14.21
N ALA A 207 -19.40 -16.15 -15.17
CA ALA A 207 -18.52 -15.57 -16.17
C ALA A 207 -17.41 -14.71 -15.54
N LYS A 208 -17.73 -13.91 -14.51
CA LYS A 208 -16.74 -13.12 -13.75
C LYS A 208 -15.68 -14.00 -13.09
N VAL A 209 -16.07 -15.15 -12.53
CA VAL A 209 -15.13 -16.11 -11.93
C VAL A 209 -14.18 -16.64 -13.00
N PHE A 210 -14.69 -17.09 -14.15
CA PHE A 210 -13.85 -17.57 -15.25
C PHE A 210 -12.90 -16.49 -15.78
N GLN A 211 -13.39 -15.26 -15.94
CA GLN A 211 -12.54 -14.12 -16.34
C GLN A 211 -11.40 -13.88 -15.33
N SER A 212 -11.69 -13.98 -14.02
CA SER A 212 -10.66 -13.84 -12.98
C SER A 212 -9.57 -14.91 -13.12
N VAL A 213 -9.98 -16.16 -13.36
CA VAL A 213 -9.06 -17.29 -13.54
C VAL A 213 -8.19 -17.09 -14.78
N PHE A 214 -8.77 -16.60 -15.88
CA PHE A 214 -8.00 -16.31 -17.10
C PHE A 214 -6.96 -15.22 -16.87
N VAL A 215 -7.26 -14.17 -16.10
CA VAL A 215 -6.27 -13.14 -15.74
C VAL A 215 -5.13 -13.72 -14.90
N MET A 216 -5.44 -14.64 -13.97
CA MET A 216 -4.41 -15.28 -13.14
C MET A 216 -3.51 -16.26 -13.93
N TRP A 217 -4.03 -16.87 -14.99
CA TRP A 217 -3.29 -17.80 -15.84
C TRP A 217 -2.46 -17.12 -16.95
N ASP A 218 -2.58 -15.80 -17.09
CA ASP A 218 -1.85 -15.07 -18.11
C ASP A 218 -0.34 -15.06 -17.80
N SER A 219 0.44 -15.74 -18.66
CA SER A 219 1.90 -15.82 -18.54
C SER A 219 2.59 -14.50 -18.84
N THR A 220 1.93 -13.56 -19.54
CA THR A 220 2.50 -12.24 -19.83
C THR A 220 2.50 -11.32 -18.61
N MET A 221 1.66 -11.61 -17.60
CA MET A 221 1.58 -10.87 -16.35
C MET A 221 2.43 -11.49 -15.23
N PHE A 222 3.38 -12.38 -15.56
CA PHE A 222 4.27 -13.00 -14.60
C PHE A 222 5.59 -12.22 -14.46
N SER A 223 5.92 -11.79 -13.23
CA SER A 223 7.20 -11.14 -12.91
C SER A 223 8.25 -12.19 -12.56
N LEU A 224 9.35 -12.22 -13.32
CA LEU A 224 10.51 -13.08 -13.04
C LEU A 224 11.31 -12.59 -11.82
N GLU A 225 11.37 -11.28 -11.59
CA GLU A 225 12.13 -10.67 -10.48
C GLU A 225 11.52 -11.04 -9.13
N ASP A 226 10.18 -10.99 -9.02
CA ASP A 226 9.46 -11.29 -7.77
C ASP A 226 9.01 -12.75 -7.68
N ASN A 227 9.21 -13.54 -8.75
CA ASN A 227 8.68 -14.89 -8.91
C ASN A 227 7.16 -14.98 -8.57
N ALA A 228 6.40 -13.99 -9.03
CA ALA A 228 5.00 -13.81 -8.69
C ALA A 228 4.16 -13.44 -9.94
N GLY A 229 2.99 -14.07 -10.05
CA GLY A 229 2.00 -13.77 -11.09
C GLY A 229 0.93 -12.79 -10.63
N CYS A 230 0.05 -12.41 -11.56
CA CYS A 230 -1.11 -11.59 -11.25
C CYS A 230 -2.07 -12.31 -10.29
N ASN A 231 -2.38 -11.68 -9.16
CA ASN A 231 -3.32 -12.21 -8.17
C ASN A 231 -4.60 -11.36 -8.14
N VAL A 232 -5.74 -11.98 -8.41
CA VAL A 232 -7.04 -11.31 -8.43
C VAL A 232 -7.69 -11.39 -7.05
N SER A 233 -7.63 -10.30 -6.28
CA SER A 233 -8.21 -10.27 -4.92
C SER A 233 -9.73 -10.07 -4.89
N SER A 234 -10.35 -9.65 -6.00
CA SER A 234 -11.79 -9.36 -6.08
C SER A 234 -12.31 -9.71 -7.48
N THR A 235 -13.30 -10.60 -7.54
CA THR A 235 -13.89 -11.09 -8.80
C THR A 235 -15.06 -10.23 -9.29
N THR A 236 -15.55 -9.28 -8.49
CA THR A 236 -16.79 -8.53 -8.77
C THR A 236 -16.61 -7.33 -9.69
N ILE A 237 -15.37 -6.97 -10.03
CA ILE A 237 -15.02 -5.71 -10.71
C ILE A 237 -14.19 -5.93 -11.98
N ASN A 238 -14.15 -7.14 -12.52
CA ASN A 238 -13.30 -7.43 -13.69
C ASN A 238 -13.68 -6.61 -14.91
N GLU A 239 -14.97 -6.38 -15.11
CA GLU A 239 -15.52 -5.58 -16.20
C GLU A 239 -15.19 -4.08 -16.09
N GLU A 240 -14.83 -3.59 -14.90
CA GLU A 240 -14.46 -2.19 -14.68
C GLU A 240 -13.12 -1.85 -15.32
N PHE A 241 -12.21 -2.83 -15.48
CA PHE A 241 -10.91 -2.60 -16.12
C PHE A 241 -11.04 -2.06 -17.55
N GLY A 242 -12.10 -2.44 -18.28
CA GLY A 242 -12.39 -1.92 -19.61
C GLY A 242 -12.98 -0.49 -19.63
N GLN A 243 -13.31 0.07 -18.47
CA GLN A 243 -13.99 1.37 -18.34
C GLN A 243 -13.11 2.43 -17.66
N VAL A 244 -11.87 2.09 -17.31
CA VAL A 244 -10.92 3.00 -16.66
C VAL A 244 -10.55 4.14 -17.62
N LYS A 245 -10.80 5.39 -17.19
CA LYS A 245 -10.43 6.61 -17.94
C LYS A 245 -9.20 7.33 -17.38
N TYR A 246 -8.98 7.21 -16.07
CA TYR A 246 -7.92 7.89 -15.35
C TYR A 246 -7.14 6.86 -14.54
N ILE A 247 -5.82 6.86 -14.72
CA ILE A 247 -4.90 6.04 -13.93
C ILE A 247 -4.13 7.00 -13.04
N PHE A 248 -4.35 6.90 -11.73
CA PHE A 248 -3.53 7.58 -10.74
C PHE A 248 -2.37 6.65 -10.38
N SER A 249 -1.15 7.05 -10.72
CA SER A 249 0.06 6.29 -10.44
C SER A 249 0.90 7.01 -9.40
N ASP A 250 1.45 6.26 -8.44
CA ASP A 250 2.46 6.79 -7.56
C ASP A 250 3.81 6.89 -8.29
N LYS A 251 4.62 7.88 -7.96
CA LYS A 251 5.95 8.03 -8.55
C LYS A 251 6.88 6.94 -8.00
N THR A 252 6.93 6.81 -6.68
CA THR A 252 7.95 6.00 -6.02
C THR A 252 7.43 4.59 -5.77
N GLY A 253 8.16 3.57 -6.24
CA GLY A 253 7.75 2.18 -6.11
C GLY A 253 6.74 1.70 -7.17
N THR A 254 6.22 2.59 -8.03
CA THR A 254 5.42 2.21 -9.21
C THR A 254 6.09 2.67 -10.50
N LEU A 255 6.29 3.98 -10.70
CA LEU A 255 6.95 4.48 -11.92
C LEU A 255 8.47 4.32 -11.88
N THR A 256 9.08 4.48 -10.70
CA THR A 256 10.53 4.36 -10.53
C THR A 256 10.87 3.13 -9.70
N GLN A 257 11.80 2.30 -10.20
CA GLN A 257 12.47 1.29 -9.39
C GLN A 257 13.19 1.95 -8.21
N ASN A 258 13.32 1.22 -7.10
CA ASN A 258 13.93 1.76 -5.89
C ASN A 258 15.46 1.72 -5.91
N ILE A 259 16.06 1.99 -7.06
CA ILE A 259 17.50 1.94 -7.31
C ILE A 259 17.92 3.33 -7.80
N MET A 260 18.84 3.96 -7.08
CA MET A 260 19.45 5.23 -7.47
C MET A 260 20.80 4.90 -8.10
N GLU A 261 21.03 5.34 -9.33
CA GLU A 261 22.31 5.17 -10.02
C GLU A 261 22.94 6.55 -10.29
N PHE A 262 24.20 6.73 -9.90
CA PHE A 262 24.94 7.95 -10.18
C PHE A 262 25.36 7.99 -11.65
N ARG A 263 24.73 8.89 -12.41
CA ARG A 263 24.79 8.92 -13.88
C ARG A 263 25.79 9.90 -14.46
N ALA A 264 25.86 11.10 -13.89
CA ALA A 264 26.71 12.15 -14.40
C ALA A 264 27.04 13.13 -13.28
N LEU A 265 28.20 13.77 -13.41
CA LEU A 265 28.67 14.82 -12.53
C LEU A 265 29.07 16.01 -13.40
N CYS A 266 28.61 17.20 -13.05
CA CYS A 266 29.13 18.44 -13.64
C CYS A 266 30.02 19.12 -12.62
N VAL A 267 31.29 19.35 -12.96
CA VAL A 267 32.23 20.12 -12.14
C VAL A 267 32.71 21.29 -12.98
N GLU A 268 32.51 22.51 -12.48
CA GLU A 268 32.73 23.76 -13.22
C GLU A 268 31.92 23.80 -14.53
N GLU A 269 32.59 23.82 -15.70
CA GLU A 269 31.97 23.81 -17.03
C GLU A 269 32.06 22.43 -17.72
N GLU A 270 32.54 21.41 -17.00
CA GLU A 270 32.85 20.10 -17.56
C GLU A 270 31.87 19.03 -17.05
N VAL A 271 31.25 18.32 -17.99
CA VAL A 271 30.29 17.24 -17.71
C VAL A 271 30.99 15.88 -17.84
N TYR A 272 30.98 15.12 -16.76
CA TYR A 272 31.50 13.77 -16.67
C TYR A 272 30.33 12.79 -16.70
N GLY A 273 30.30 11.92 -17.71
CA GLY A 273 29.25 10.93 -17.95
C GLY A 273 28.34 11.29 -19.13
N SER A 274 27.96 10.29 -19.94
CA SER A 274 27.10 10.47 -21.12
C SER A 274 25.71 9.88 -20.89
N ILE A 275 24.68 10.63 -21.30
CA ILE A 275 23.28 10.18 -21.25
C ILE A 275 23.04 9.04 -22.27
N ASP A 276 23.78 9.03 -23.39
CA ASP A 276 23.55 8.13 -24.52
C ASP A 276 24.10 6.70 -24.30
N GLU A 277 25.11 6.51 -23.44
CA GLU A 277 25.64 5.17 -23.10
C GLU A 277 24.62 4.27 -22.39
N HIS A 278 23.49 4.84 -21.95
CA HIS A 278 22.45 4.16 -21.20
C HIS A 278 21.65 3.13 -22.03
N LEU A 279 21.40 3.40 -23.32
CA LEU A 279 20.60 2.49 -24.16
C LEU A 279 21.31 1.15 -24.40
N GLN A 280 22.64 1.13 -24.38
CA GLN A 280 23.43 -0.07 -24.64
C GLN A 280 23.61 -0.95 -23.39
N ARG A 281 23.70 -0.37 -22.18
CA ARG A 281 23.95 -1.14 -20.94
C ARG A 281 22.70 -1.74 -20.30
N LYS A 282 21.50 -1.27 -20.64
CA LYS A 282 20.23 -1.83 -20.11
C LYS A 282 20.01 -3.30 -20.52
N ALA A 283 20.67 -3.76 -21.57
CA ALA A 283 20.61 -5.15 -22.04
C ALA A 283 21.55 -6.11 -21.29
N SER A 284 22.52 -5.62 -20.51
CA SER A 284 23.63 -6.43 -20.00
C SER A 284 23.70 -6.57 -18.47
N ARG A 285 22.86 -5.90 -17.69
CA ARG A 285 22.88 -5.97 -16.22
C ARG A 285 21.77 -6.88 -15.70
N LEU A 286 22.06 -8.18 -15.68
CA LEU A 286 21.25 -9.19 -14.96
C LEU A 286 22.02 -9.82 -13.79
N GLU A 287 23.17 -9.27 -13.42
CA GLU A 287 23.98 -9.79 -12.32
C GLU A 287 24.26 -8.73 -11.26
N SER A 288 24.01 -9.14 -10.03
CA SER A 288 24.19 -8.46 -8.76
C SER A 288 25.62 -7.94 -8.59
N VAL A 289 25.78 -6.63 -8.45
CA VAL A 289 26.97 -6.04 -7.81
C VAL A 289 26.49 -5.25 -6.61
N SER A 290 26.87 -5.74 -5.42
CA SER A 290 26.54 -5.21 -4.10
C SER A 290 27.48 -4.09 -3.64
N GLU A 291 28.36 -3.60 -4.52
CA GLU A 291 29.26 -2.50 -4.25
C GLU A 291 28.75 -1.20 -4.89
N VAL A 292 28.83 -0.11 -4.13
CA VAL A 292 28.51 1.23 -4.60
C VAL A 292 29.63 1.66 -5.56
N GLU A 293 29.39 1.53 -6.86
CA GLU A 293 30.28 2.03 -7.90
C GLU A 293 29.63 3.17 -8.69
N TYR A 294 30.41 4.21 -9.03
CA TYR A 294 29.97 5.21 -9.99
C TYR A 294 29.82 4.56 -11.37
N THR A 295 28.67 4.78 -12.03
CA THR A 295 28.26 3.92 -13.15
C THR A 295 28.69 4.44 -14.53
N PHE A 296 29.22 5.67 -14.62
CA PHE A 296 29.63 6.25 -15.90
C PHE A 296 31.12 6.06 -16.17
N LYS A 297 31.46 5.84 -17.45
CA LYS A 297 32.86 5.86 -17.91
C LYS A 297 33.11 7.20 -18.58
N SER A 298 34.27 7.79 -18.31
CA SER A 298 34.71 8.99 -18.99
C SER A 298 36.19 8.84 -19.26
N HIS A 299 36.57 8.86 -20.55
CA HIS A 299 37.97 8.71 -20.96
C HIS A 299 38.87 9.78 -20.30
N ARG A 300 38.32 10.95 -19.96
CA ARG A 300 39.04 12.02 -19.28
C ARG A 300 39.14 11.78 -17.77
N LEU A 301 38.11 11.18 -17.15
CA LEU A 301 38.19 10.72 -15.75
C LEU A 301 39.21 9.59 -15.62
N ASP A 302 39.24 8.65 -16.57
CA ASP A 302 40.21 7.55 -16.58
C ASP A 302 41.64 8.09 -16.71
N ARG A 303 41.86 9.09 -17.59
CA ARG A 303 43.17 9.77 -17.67
C ARG A 303 43.57 10.49 -16.38
N LEU A 304 42.61 11.13 -15.69
CA LEU A 304 42.88 11.80 -14.41
C LEU A 304 43.19 10.78 -13.30
N LEU A 305 42.57 9.60 -13.33
CA LEU A 305 42.82 8.52 -12.37
C LEU A 305 44.14 7.77 -12.65
N ASP A 306 44.62 7.81 -13.89
CA ASP A 306 45.87 7.19 -14.35
C ASP A 306 47.08 8.16 -14.32
N ASP A 307 46.88 9.43 -13.93
CA ASP A 307 47.95 10.44 -13.83
C ASP A 307 48.85 10.14 -12.61
N GLU A 308 50.18 10.17 -12.79
CA GLU A 308 51.15 9.83 -11.72
C GLU A 308 51.04 10.78 -10.51
N ASP A 309 50.62 12.02 -10.73
CA ASP A 309 50.38 13.02 -9.67
C ASP A 309 49.21 12.63 -8.73
N CYS A 310 48.33 11.72 -9.13
CA CYS A 310 47.23 11.23 -8.28
C CYS A 310 47.68 10.24 -7.21
N ASP A 311 48.90 9.71 -7.30
CA ASP A 311 49.50 8.86 -6.27
C ASP A 311 50.27 9.68 -5.21
N GLU A 312 50.55 10.96 -5.46
CA GLU A 312 51.14 11.87 -4.48
C GLU A 312 50.05 12.59 -3.65
N GLY A 313 49.87 12.20 -2.38
CA GLY A 313 48.95 12.90 -1.48
C GLY A 313 49.16 12.57 -0.01
N ASP A 314 48.88 13.54 0.87
CA ASP A 314 48.91 13.29 2.31
C ASP A 314 47.77 12.36 2.73
N PRO A 315 48.02 11.36 3.59
CA PRO A 315 47.00 10.42 4.00
C PRO A 315 45.89 11.13 4.81
N LEU A 316 44.65 11.01 4.35
CA LEU A 316 43.47 11.51 5.05
C LEU A 316 42.88 10.41 5.92
N ARG A 317 42.78 10.67 7.22
CA ARG A 317 42.09 9.78 8.17
C ARG A 317 40.70 10.32 8.47
N ILE A 318 39.69 9.53 8.13
CA ILE A 318 38.28 9.86 8.41
C ILE A 318 37.80 8.89 9.48
N ALA A 319 37.50 9.41 10.67
CA ALA A 319 36.90 8.63 11.75
C ALA A 319 35.38 8.58 11.58
N SER A 320 34.79 7.39 11.71
CA SER A 320 33.34 7.22 11.76
C SER A 320 32.75 7.93 12.98
N LEU A 321 31.53 8.49 12.85
CA LEU A 321 30.79 9.11 13.96
C LEU A 321 30.53 8.16 15.15
N SER A 322 30.62 6.85 14.93
CA SER A 322 30.49 5.82 15.97
C SER A 322 31.83 5.43 16.63
N GLY A 323 32.97 5.94 16.13
CA GLY A 323 34.32 5.61 16.61
C GLY A 323 34.76 4.15 16.36
N ARG A 324 33.95 3.35 15.65
CA ARG A 324 34.23 1.90 15.43
C ARG A 324 35.06 1.60 14.19
N GLU A 325 35.10 2.50 13.21
CA GLU A 325 35.80 2.31 11.95
C GLU A 325 36.57 3.58 11.56
N GLU A 326 37.83 3.40 11.17
CA GLU A 326 38.70 4.45 10.62
C GLU A 326 38.98 4.14 9.15
N LEU A 327 38.62 5.06 8.27
CA LEU A 327 38.95 5.01 6.85
C LEU A 327 40.23 5.81 6.62
N LEU A 328 41.26 5.13 6.11
CA LEU A 328 42.54 5.73 5.77
C LEU A 328 42.68 5.81 4.25
N LEU A 329 42.73 7.02 3.72
CA LEU A 329 42.85 7.31 2.29
C LEU A 329 44.27 7.77 2.00
N GLU A 330 45.08 6.85 1.49
CA GLU A 330 46.53 7.05 1.29
C GLU A 330 46.81 8.05 0.17
N ASN A 331 46.17 7.89 -1.00
CA ASN A 331 46.50 8.66 -2.21
C ASN A 331 45.34 9.56 -2.66
N ASN A 332 45.62 10.55 -3.51
CA ASN A 332 44.59 11.41 -4.09
C ASN A 332 43.62 10.63 -4.97
N ARG A 333 44.09 9.58 -5.67
CA ARG A 333 43.25 8.61 -6.37
C ARG A 333 42.21 7.96 -5.46
N ALA A 334 42.63 7.49 -4.27
CA ALA A 334 41.73 6.88 -3.30
C ALA A 334 40.70 7.87 -2.76
N LYS A 335 41.10 9.12 -2.52
CA LYS A 335 40.19 10.20 -2.12
C LYS A 335 39.14 10.49 -3.19
N LEU A 336 39.55 10.59 -4.45
CA LEU A 336 38.66 10.92 -5.57
C LEU A 336 37.65 9.80 -5.83
N LEU A 337 38.10 8.53 -5.77
CA LEU A 337 37.22 7.36 -5.84
C LEU A 337 36.21 7.33 -4.69
N GLU A 338 36.63 7.59 -3.45
CA GLU A 338 35.70 7.64 -2.32
C GLU A 338 34.73 8.82 -2.41
N VAL A 339 35.15 9.98 -2.91
CA VAL A 339 34.23 11.11 -3.18
C VAL A 339 33.18 10.72 -4.23
N LEU A 340 33.57 10.04 -5.30
CA LEU A 340 32.63 9.55 -6.31
C LEU A 340 31.67 8.50 -5.75
N LYS A 341 32.14 7.61 -4.87
CA LYS A 341 31.27 6.64 -4.16
C LYS A 341 30.31 7.32 -3.20
N LEU A 342 30.77 8.32 -2.44
CA LEU A 342 29.92 9.11 -1.53
C LEU A 342 28.87 9.91 -2.31
N LEU A 343 29.23 10.48 -3.46
CA LEU A 343 28.28 11.13 -4.36
C LEU A 343 27.28 10.14 -4.96
N ALA A 344 27.69 8.88 -5.17
CA ALA A 344 26.79 7.83 -5.62
C ALA A 344 25.85 7.28 -4.54
N LEU A 345 26.17 7.51 -3.26
CA LEU A 345 25.33 7.18 -2.10
C LEU A 345 24.31 8.26 -1.74
N CYS A 346 24.53 9.50 -2.18
CA CYS A 346 23.60 10.62 -2.01
C CYS A 346 22.47 10.55 -3.05
#